data_AF-A0A3R7PSH7-F1
#
_entry.id   AF-A0A3R7PSH7-F1
#
_cell.length_a   1.000
_cell.length_b   1.000
_cell.length_c   1.000
_cell.angle_alpha   90.00
_cell.angle_beta   90.00
_cell.angle_gamma   90.00
#
_symmetry.space_group_name_H-M   'P 1'
#
loop_
_entity.id
_entity.type
_entity.pdbx_description
1 polymer ?
#
loop_
_entity_poly.entity_id
_entity_poly.type
_entity_poly.pdbx_seq_one_letter_code
_entity_poly.pdbx_strand_id
1 'polypeptide(L)'
;MGSTSTSNTSHADNIGGDPLPVRRPDTMPKVPDTLAIMHGLLGVVKSEYESAGHLSSELLRSLHMLHGQTLVSALDLIDCKKVTIVTSSSGRWVYQVTGSAGTPYMD
;
A
#
# COMPACT_ATOMS: atom_id res chain seq x y z
N MET A 1 -11.24 29.97 72.85
CA MET A 1 -10.15 29.72 71.88
C MET A 1 -9.51 28.42 72.34
N GLY A 2 -10.03 27.24 71.94
CA GLY A 2 -9.69 26.51 70.71
C GLY A 2 -8.20 26.14 70.72
N SER A 3 -7.72 24.89 70.72
CA SER A 3 -8.31 23.56 70.54
C SER A 3 -7.28 22.50 71.02
N THR A 4 -7.78 21.30 71.37
CA THR A 4 -7.27 19.93 71.09
C THR A 4 -6.04 19.80 70.17
N SER A 5 -5.21 18.76 70.13
CA SER A 5 -5.15 17.43 70.74
C SER A 5 -3.79 16.81 70.36
N THR A 6 -3.25 16.01 71.29
CA THR A 6 -2.62 14.70 71.10
C THR A 6 -1.81 14.40 69.84
N SER A 7 -0.50 14.23 70.07
CA SER A 7 0.47 13.58 69.20
C SER A 7 0.07 12.17 68.77
N ASN A 8 0.16 11.89 67.49
CA ASN A 8 0.27 10.53 66.94
C ASN A 8 1.06 10.58 65.62
N THR A 9 2.39 10.70 65.73
CA THR A 9 3.31 10.42 64.61
C THR A 9 3.31 8.91 64.39
N SER A 10 2.45 8.46 63.47
CA SER A 10 2.50 7.10 62.92
C SER A 10 3.54 7.08 61.82
N HIS A 11 4.70 6.50 62.14
CA HIS A 11 5.71 6.09 61.18
C HIS A 11 5.14 4.95 60.34
N ALA A 12 4.82 5.23 59.08
CA ALA A 12 4.56 4.23 58.07
C ALA A 12 5.53 4.49 56.92
N ASP A 13 6.59 3.70 56.86
CA ASP A 13 7.49 3.60 55.71
C ASP A 13 6.67 3.22 54.48
N ASN A 14 6.33 4.23 53.68
CA ASN A 14 5.77 4.01 52.35
C ASN A 14 6.96 3.66 51.46
N ILE A 15 7.18 2.36 51.28
CA ILE A 15 8.15 1.83 50.32
C ILE A 15 7.73 2.34 48.93
N GLY A 16 8.39 3.42 48.51
CA GLY A 16 8.31 3.96 47.17
C GLY A 16 8.86 2.95 46.19
N GLY A 17 7.99 2.08 45.69
CA GLY A 17 8.24 1.36 44.45
C GLY A 17 8.01 2.33 43.30
N ASP A 18 9.08 2.80 42.67
CA ASP A 18 8.98 3.46 41.37
C ASP A 18 8.11 2.61 40.43
N PRO A 19 7.01 3.15 39.86
CA PRO A 19 6.22 2.40 38.92
C PRO A 19 7.09 2.07 37.71
N LEU A 20 7.19 0.77 37.39
CA LEU A 20 7.90 0.30 36.20
C LEU A 20 7.42 1.09 34.97
N PRO A 21 8.32 1.50 34.07
CA PRO A 21 7.93 2.19 32.84
C PRO A 21 6.95 1.31 32.08
N VAL A 22 5.70 1.77 31.98
CA VAL A 22 4.65 1.12 31.20
C VAL A 22 5.15 1.08 29.75
N ARG A 23 5.57 -0.10 29.29
CA ARG A 23 5.92 -0.32 27.89
C ARG A 23 4.65 -0.06 27.09
N ARG A 24 4.60 1.08 26.39
CA ARG A 24 3.52 1.40 25.45
C ARG A 24 3.45 0.24 24.45
N PRO A 25 2.26 -0.31 24.17
CA PRO A 25 2.12 -1.32 23.13
C PRO A 25 2.67 -0.71 21.85
N ASP A 26 3.78 -1.31 21.45
CA ASP A 26 4.52 -1.19 20.21
C ASP A 26 3.62 -0.66 19.09
N THR A 27 4.00 0.48 18.50
CA THR A 27 3.44 0.91 17.22
C THR A 27 3.66 -0.22 16.23
N MET A 28 2.60 -0.99 15.98
CA MET A 28 2.60 -2.09 15.03
C MET A 28 3.14 -1.55 13.70
N PRO A 29 4.13 -2.20 13.05
CA PRO A 29 4.55 -1.78 11.73
C PRO A 29 3.30 -1.77 10.87
N LYS A 30 2.99 -0.61 10.28
CA LYS A 30 1.85 -0.46 9.37
C LYS A 30 2.10 -1.43 8.23
N VAL A 31 1.44 -2.59 8.28
CA VAL A 31 1.52 -3.59 7.23
C VAL A 31 1.11 -2.84 5.96
N PRO A 32 1.99 -2.77 4.94
CA PRO A 32 1.70 -1.96 3.78
C PRO A 32 0.43 -2.48 3.13
N ASP A 33 -0.52 -1.55 2.95
CA ASP A 33 -1.80 -1.84 2.32
C ASP A 33 -1.54 -2.44 0.94
N THR A 34 -2.29 -3.47 0.54
CA THR A 34 -2.07 -4.18 -0.75
C THR A 34 -2.04 -3.21 -1.94
N LEU A 35 -2.84 -2.13 -1.89
CA LEU A 35 -2.87 -1.07 -2.88
C LEU A 35 -1.55 -0.28 -2.96
N ALA A 36 -0.92 0.00 -1.82
CA ALA A 36 0.38 0.68 -1.77
C ALA A 36 1.48 -0.19 -2.39
N ILE A 37 1.43 -1.50 -2.14
CA ILE A 37 2.34 -2.47 -2.77
C ILE A 37 2.13 -2.50 -4.28
N MET A 38 0.88 -2.59 -4.75
CA MET A 38 0.56 -2.59 -6.19
C MET A 38 1.08 -1.34 -6.89
N HIS A 39 0.79 -0.15 -6.34
CA HIS A 39 1.23 1.11 -6.94
C HIS A 39 2.77 1.24 -6.94
N GLY A 40 3.42 0.85 -5.85
CA GLY A 40 4.88 0.82 -5.77
C GLY A 40 5.49 -0.10 -6.84
N LEU A 41 4.92 -1.30 -7.01
CA LEU A 41 5.36 -2.26 -8.00
C LEU A 41 5.21 -1.72 -9.43
N LEU A 42 4.08 -1.07 -9.75
CA LEU A 42 3.88 -0.44 -11.07
C LEU A 42 4.92 0.66 -11.36
N GLY A 43 5.35 1.39 -10.33
CA GLY A 43 6.46 2.36 -10.46
C GLY A 43 7.78 1.68 -10.86
N VAL A 44 8.10 0.54 -10.23
CA VAL A 44 9.29 -0.25 -10.58
C VAL A 44 9.19 -0.82 -11.99
N VAL A 45 8.02 -1.34 -12.38
CA VAL A 45 7.72 -1.84 -13.74
C VAL A 45 7.99 -0.78 -14.79
N LYS A 46 7.47 0.43 -14.56
CA LYS A 46 7.70 1.56 -15.46
C LYS A 46 9.20 1.84 -15.59
N SER A 47 9.90 1.95 -14.47
CA SER A 47 11.34 2.25 -14.45
C SER A 47 12.18 1.18 -15.17
N GLU A 48 11.89 -0.10 -14.95
CA GLU A 48 12.63 -1.19 -15.60
C GLU A 48 12.35 -1.21 -17.11
N TYR A 49 11.08 -1.06 -17.51
CA TYR A 49 10.72 -1.05 -18.92
C TYR A 49 11.31 0.14 -19.68
N GLU A 50 11.30 1.34 -19.09
CA GLU A 50 11.92 2.53 -19.69
C GLU A 50 13.44 2.37 -19.83
N SER A 51 14.09 1.65 -18.92
CA SER A 51 15.54 1.46 -18.93
C SER A 51 16.01 0.31 -19.84
N ALA A 52 15.33 -0.83 -19.83
CA ALA A 52 15.76 -2.06 -20.50
C ALA A 52 14.94 -2.39 -21.75
N GLY A 53 13.77 -1.79 -21.91
CA GLY A 53 12.81 -2.11 -22.97
C GLY A 53 12.06 -3.42 -22.78
N HIS A 54 12.27 -4.12 -21.65
CA HIS A 54 11.56 -5.34 -21.28
C HIS A 54 11.46 -5.45 -19.75
N LEU A 55 10.60 -6.34 -19.26
CA LEU A 55 10.45 -6.64 -17.83
C LEU A 55 11.24 -7.90 -17.47
N SER A 56 11.79 -7.96 -16.26
CA SER A 56 12.41 -9.18 -15.75
C SER A 56 11.37 -10.23 -15.36
N SER A 57 11.76 -11.51 -15.38
CA SER A 57 10.90 -12.62 -14.97
C SER A 57 10.46 -12.50 -13.50
N GLU A 58 11.33 -11.97 -12.64
CA GLU A 58 11.03 -11.73 -11.23
C GLU A 58 9.95 -10.66 -11.06
N LEU A 59 10.00 -9.60 -11.87
CA LEU A 59 9.01 -8.55 -11.83
C LEU A 59 7.67 -9.00 -12.40
N LEU A 60 7.68 -9.76 -13.50
CA LEU A 60 6.49 -10.41 -14.04
C LEU A 60 5.85 -11.38 -13.03
N ARG A 61 6.67 -12.15 -12.31
CA ARG A 61 6.18 -13.05 -11.25
C ARG A 61 5.54 -12.26 -10.10
N SER A 62 6.18 -11.17 -9.68
CA SER A 62 5.64 -10.28 -8.63
C SER A 62 4.30 -9.67 -9.05
N LEU A 63 4.18 -9.21 -10.29
CA LEU A 63 2.92 -8.72 -10.85
C LEU A 63 1.85 -9.81 -10.88
N HIS A 64 2.24 -11.04 -11.24
CA HIS A 64 1.31 -12.17 -11.34
C HIS A 64 0.78 -12.58 -9.97
N MET A 65 1.58 -12.45 -8.91
CA MET A 65 1.12 -12.72 -7.55
C MET A 65 0.01 -11.75 -7.11
N LEU A 66 0.02 -10.50 -7.59
CA LEU A 66 -0.96 -9.48 -7.21
C LEU A 66 -2.21 -9.50 -8.09
N HIS A 67 -2.05 -9.68 -9.41
CA HIS A 67 -3.14 -9.57 -10.38
C HIS A 67 -3.64 -10.93 -10.89
N GLY A 68 -2.96 -12.03 -10.56
CA GLY A 68 -3.32 -13.39 -10.94
C GLY A 68 -3.49 -13.55 -12.45
N GLN A 69 -4.51 -14.32 -12.83
CA GLN A 69 -4.79 -14.64 -14.23
C GLN A 69 -5.13 -13.41 -15.08
N THR A 70 -5.67 -12.34 -14.46
CA THR A 70 -5.97 -11.07 -15.14
C THR A 70 -4.71 -10.46 -15.75
N LEU A 71 -3.54 -10.65 -15.14
CA LEU A 71 -2.27 -10.16 -15.69
C LEU A 71 -1.98 -10.76 -17.06
N VAL A 72 -2.20 -12.08 -17.22
CA VAL A 72 -1.88 -12.78 -18.47
C VAL A 72 -2.70 -12.19 -19.61
N SER A 73 -4.00 -11.98 -19.39
CA SER A 73 -4.87 -11.32 -20.37
C SER A 73 -4.46 -9.88 -20.64
N ALA A 74 -4.07 -9.13 -19.60
CA ALA A 74 -3.62 -7.75 -19.77
C ALA A 74 -2.31 -7.65 -20.58
N LEU A 75 -1.35 -8.55 -20.35
CA LEU A 75 -0.11 -8.63 -21.11
C LEU A 75 -0.37 -9.03 -22.56
N ASP A 76 -1.25 -10.00 -22.81
CA ASP A 76 -1.64 -10.39 -24.18
C ASP A 76 -2.25 -9.22 -24.96
N LEU A 77 -3.08 -8.38 -24.31
CA LEU A 77 -3.62 -7.16 -24.92
C LEU A 77 -2.52 -6.15 -25.30
N ILE A 78 -1.47 -6.04 -24.49
CA ILE A 78 -0.33 -5.14 -24.74
C ILE A 78 0.53 -5.69 -25.88
N ASP A 79 0.90 -6.98 -25.81
CA ASP A 79 1.75 -7.67 -26.79
C ASP A 79 1.11 -7.67 -28.18
N CYS A 80 -0.21 -7.88 -28.25
CA CYS A 80 -0.98 -7.84 -29.49
C CYS A 80 -1.36 -6.41 -29.94
N LYS A 81 -0.88 -5.37 -29.25
CA LYS A 81 -1.20 -3.94 -29.52
C LYS A 81 -2.70 -3.67 -29.63
N LYS A 82 -3.49 -4.28 -28.75
CA LYS A 82 -4.95 -4.16 -28.72
C LYS A 82 -5.46 -2.98 -27.90
N VAL A 83 -4.56 -2.28 -27.19
CA VAL A 83 -4.87 -1.07 -26.44
C VAL A 83 -4.43 0.16 -27.23
N THR A 84 -5.36 1.06 -27.51
CA THR A 84 -5.13 2.30 -28.25
C THR A 84 -5.61 3.48 -27.42
N ILE A 85 -4.80 4.54 -27.32
CA ILE A 85 -5.24 5.79 -26.70
C ILE A 85 -5.95 6.63 -27.77
N VAL A 86 -7.21 6.98 -27.52
CA VAL A 86 -7.98 7.87 -28.39
C VAL A 86 -8.10 9.22 -27.73
N THR A 87 -7.63 10.26 -28.41
CA THR A 87 -7.72 11.65 -27.95
C THR A 87 -8.90 12.36 -28.61
N SER A 88 -9.78 12.94 -27.81
CA SER A 88 -10.83 13.84 -28.27
C SER A 88 -10.26 15.22 -28.55
N SER A 89 -10.85 15.94 -29.52
CA SER A 89 -10.57 17.37 -29.78
C SER A 89 -10.83 18.28 -28.58
N SER A 90 -11.55 17.78 -27.56
CA SER A 90 -11.72 18.43 -26.25
C SER A 90 -10.51 18.30 -25.31
N GLY A 91 -9.48 17.55 -25.69
CA GLY A 91 -8.31 17.24 -24.85
C GLY A 91 -8.51 16.05 -23.90
N ARG A 92 -9.68 15.41 -23.91
CA ARG A 92 -9.92 14.16 -23.17
C ARG A 92 -9.25 12.98 -23.88
N TRP A 93 -8.86 11.98 -23.11
CA TRP A 93 -8.21 10.76 -23.59
C TRP A 93 -8.91 9.57 -22.98
N VAL A 94 -9.12 8.52 -23.77
CA VAL A 94 -9.73 7.25 -23.35
C VAL A 94 -8.87 6.10 -23.84
N TYR A 95 -8.84 5.01 -23.07
CA TYR A 95 -8.14 3.79 -23.46
C TYR A 95 -9.16 2.89 -24.16
N GLN A 96 -8.94 2.67 -25.45
CA GLN A 96 -9.76 1.79 -26.26
C GLN A 96 -9.11 0.41 -26.33
N VAL A 97 -9.84 -0.63 -25.91
CA VAL A 97 -9.39 -2.03 -26.05
C VAL A 97 -10.14 -2.68 -27.20
N THR A 98 -9.42 -3.17 -28.20
CA THR A 98 -10.02 -3.87 -29.34
C THR A 98 -10.12 -5.35 -29.02
N GLY A 99 -11.34 -5.84 -28.75
CA GLY A 99 -11.59 -7.25 -28.47
C GLY A 99 -11.42 -8.16 -29.70
N SER A 100 -11.55 -9.47 -29.49
CA SER A 100 -11.47 -10.48 -30.55
C SER A 100 -12.57 -10.34 -31.62
N ALA A 101 -13.72 -9.78 -31.25
CA ALA A 101 -14.82 -9.48 -32.17
C ALA A 101 -14.59 -8.22 -33.04
N GLY A 102 -13.47 -7.51 -32.85
CA GLY A 102 -13.18 -6.25 -33.54
C GLY A 102 -13.97 -5.04 -33.02
N THR A 103 -14.89 -5.23 -32.07
CA THR A 103 -15.62 -4.15 -31.40
C THR A 103 -14.74 -3.52 -30.31
N PRO A 104 -14.62 -2.18 -30.28
CA PRO A 104 -13.88 -1.50 -29.23
C PRO A 104 -14.67 -1.45 -27.93
N TYR A 105 -14.00 -1.78 -26.82
CA TYR A 105 -14.44 -1.45 -25.46
C TYR A 105 -13.82 -0.11 -25.08
N MET A 106 -14.63 0.78 -24.50
CA MET A 106 -14.17 2.07 -24.00
C MET A 106 -14.36 2.10 -22.48
N ASP A 107 -13.28 2.41 -21.77
CA ASP A 107 -13.21 2.66 -20.32
C ASP A 107 -12.51 4.00 -20.06
#